data_AF-A0A0S8JQ82-F1
#
_entry.id   AF-A0A0S8JQ82-F1
#
_cell.length_a   1.000
_cell.length_b   1.000
_cell.length_c   1.000
_cell.angle_alpha   90.00
_cell.angle_beta   90.00
_cell.angle_gamma   90.00
#
_symmetry.space_group_name_H-M   'P 1'
#
loop_
_entity.id
_entity.type
_entity.pdbx_description
1 polymer ?
#
loop_
_entity_poly.entity_id
_entity_poly.type
_entity_poly.pdbx_seq_one_letter_code
_entity_poly.pdbx_strand_id
1 'polypeptide(L)'
;HDEMFGDFDGDGRAELVFWNQGARTLFLADIPPDPKAAQPWPLTVIYSWSTGREHEGLAKADIDGDGNLDIIGGGRWFKHESQTKFRCTVIDDAQRFTRSAAGQLKEGGLPEVVFVVGDGRGRLKWYECKGSPEESDSWIGHDLLGYDVVHGHSLDVVDINGDGKMDIFCGEMHTPGAGAECKLRVFYGDGGGGFSEQVISVGIGNHESRVADLDGDSDLDILDKPYTADTPRVDVWLNTGLVSK
;
A
#
# COMPACT_ATOMS: atom_id res chain seq x y z
N HIS A 1 12.50 -0.23 5.45
CA HIS A 1 12.12 0.68 4.36
C HIS A 1 10.74 1.21 4.70
N ASP A 2 9.74 0.35 4.63
CA ASP A 2 8.39 0.60 5.11
C ASP A 2 8.22 0.12 6.55
N GLU A 3 7.42 0.86 7.31
CA GLU A 3 7.00 0.53 8.67
C GLU A 3 5.52 0.90 8.87
N MET A 4 4.85 0.21 9.78
CA MET A 4 3.42 0.37 10.02
C MET A 4 3.07 -0.02 11.45
N PHE A 5 2.11 0.69 12.05
CA PHE A 5 1.54 0.35 13.35
C PHE A 5 0.16 -0.31 13.21
N GLY A 6 -0.15 -1.26 14.07
CA GLY A 6 -1.45 -1.94 14.13
C GLY A 6 -1.45 -3.05 15.18
N ASP A 7 -2.63 -3.53 15.55
CA ASP A 7 -2.80 -4.74 16.35
C ASP A 7 -2.73 -5.94 15.40
N PHE A 8 -1.59 -6.63 15.39
CA PHE A 8 -1.33 -7.74 14.47
C PHE A 8 -1.21 -9.09 15.17
N ASP A 9 -1.32 -9.11 16.50
CA ASP A 9 -1.36 -10.34 17.29
C ASP A 9 -2.70 -10.56 18.04
N GLY A 10 -3.65 -9.63 17.87
CA GLY A 10 -5.02 -9.72 18.36
C GLY A 10 -5.15 -9.45 19.86
N ASP A 11 -4.14 -8.86 20.51
CA ASP A 11 -4.14 -8.61 21.95
C ASP A 11 -4.80 -7.28 22.36
N GLY A 12 -5.24 -6.48 21.40
CA GLY A 12 -5.87 -5.17 21.59
C GLY A 12 -4.89 -4.02 21.73
N ARG A 13 -3.59 -4.26 21.59
CA ARG A 13 -2.53 -3.24 21.60
C ARG A 13 -1.92 -3.14 20.21
N ALA A 14 -1.15 -2.07 20.00
CA ALA A 14 -0.49 -1.85 18.73
C ALA A 14 0.95 -2.32 18.80
N GLU A 15 1.40 -2.96 17.71
CA GLU A 15 2.77 -3.35 17.45
C GLU A 15 3.33 -2.50 16.30
N LEU A 16 4.66 -2.52 16.15
CA LEU A 16 5.36 -1.95 15.01
C LEU A 16 5.82 -3.08 14.08
N VAL A 17 5.33 -3.08 12.84
CA VAL A 17 5.76 -4.00 11.79
C VAL A 17 6.67 -3.26 10.80
N PHE A 18 7.79 -3.86 10.42
CA PHE A 18 8.72 -3.23 9.49
C PHE A 18 9.57 -4.24 8.69
N TRP A 19 9.88 -3.86 7.46
CA TRP A 19 10.86 -4.57 6.63
C TRP A 19 12.29 -4.16 6.99
N ASN A 20 13.13 -5.14 7.33
CA ASN A 20 14.58 -4.96 7.41
C ASN A 20 15.27 -5.67 6.24
N GLN A 21 15.64 -4.90 5.22
CA GLN A 21 16.26 -5.41 3.99
C GLN A 21 17.65 -6.01 4.21
N GLY A 22 18.44 -5.41 5.12
CA GLY A 22 19.77 -5.91 5.47
C GLY A 22 19.71 -7.27 6.17
N ALA A 23 18.75 -7.44 7.08
CA ALA A 23 18.48 -8.71 7.75
C ALA A 23 17.72 -9.72 6.87
N ARG A 24 17.08 -9.23 5.80
CA ARG A 24 16.15 -9.98 4.94
C ARG A 24 14.98 -10.57 5.70
N THR A 25 14.35 -9.74 6.52
CA THR A 25 13.30 -10.16 7.46
C THR A 25 12.20 -9.11 7.62
N LEU A 26 10.95 -9.58 7.70
CA LEU A 26 9.81 -8.85 8.25
C LEU A 26 9.77 -9.08 9.76
N PHE A 27 9.82 -8.00 10.52
CA PHE A 27 9.73 -8.04 11.98
C PHE A 27 8.41 -7.45 12.46
N LEU A 28 7.95 -7.99 13.59
CA LEU A 28 6.99 -7.35 14.47
C LEU A 28 7.73 -7.02 15.77
N ALA A 29 7.57 -5.78 16.26
CA ALA A 29 8.11 -5.31 17.51
C ALA A 29 6.98 -4.96 18.47
N ASP A 30 6.97 -5.63 19.62
CA ASP A 30 6.04 -5.30 20.70
C ASP A 30 6.39 -3.90 21.23
N ILE A 31 5.39 -3.03 21.38
CA ILE A 31 5.60 -1.72 22.00
C ILE A 31 5.66 -1.92 23.52
N PRO A 32 6.83 -1.76 24.16
CA PRO A 32 6.92 -1.96 25.60
C PRO A 32 6.23 -0.80 26.34
N PRO A 33 5.79 -1.01 27.59
CA PRO A 33 5.09 0.04 28.37
C PRO A 33 5.89 1.34 28.53
N ASP A 34 7.23 1.27 28.56
CA ASP A 34 8.13 2.43 28.52
C ASP A 34 9.07 2.32 27.30
N PRO A 35 8.64 2.79 26.11
CA PRO A 35 9.40 2.68 24.86
C PRO A 35 10.72 3.46 24.86
N LYS A 36 10.85 4.47 25.73
CA LYS A 36 12.05 5.31 25.81
C LYS A 36 13.14 4.67 26.68
N ALA A 37 12.77 3.84 27.65
CA ALA A 37 13.71 3.18 28.55
C ALA A 37 14.04 1.75 28.12
N ALA A 38 13.13 1.05 27.46
CA ALA A 38 13.32 -0.34 27.06
C ALA A 38 14.29 -0.46 25.87
N GLN A 39 15.40 -1.18 26.04
CA GLN A 39 16.29 -1.56 24.94
C GLN A 39 16.91 -2.95 25.12
N PRO A 40 16.92 -3.79 24.06
CA PRO A 40 16.16 -3.63 22.80
C PRO A 40 14.66 -3.86 23.03
N TRP A 41 13.81 -3.44 22.09
CA TRP A 41 12.40 -3.89 22.08
C TRP A 41 12.34 -5.38 21.71
N PRO A 42 11.38 -6.16 22.26
CA PRO A 42 11.16 -7.53 21.84
C PRO A 42 10.81 -7.59 20.35
N LEU A 43 11.45 -8.49 19.60
CA LEU A 43 11.22 -8.68 18.18
C LEU A 43 10.76 -10.11 17.88
N THR A 44 9.70 -10.23 17.10
CA THR A 44 9.22 -11.47 16.49
C THR A 44 9.55 -11.46 15.00
N VAL A 45 10.11 -12.58 14.51
CA VAL A 45 10.34 -12.80 13.07
C VAL A 45 9.04 -13.31 12.45
N ILE A 46 8.42 -12.52 11.58
CA ILE A 46 7.23 -12.93 10.82
C ILE A 46 7.66 -13.76 9.60
N TYR A 47 8.63 -13.26 8.84
CA TYR A 47 9.04 -13.84 7.57
C TYR A 47 10.50 -13.50 7.25
N SER A 48 11.23 -14.45 6.67
CA SER A 48 12.59 -14.21 6.17
C SER A 48 12.77 -14.79 4.78
N TRP A 49 13.62 -14.14 3.98
CA TRP A 49 14.01 -14.63 2.66
C TRP A 49 15.53 -14.74 2.52
N SER A 50 15.99 -15.69 1.71
CA SER A 50 17.43 -15.96 1.54
C SER A 50 17.97 -15.56 0.16
N THR A 51 17.11 -15.51 -0.86
CA THR A 51 17.49 -15.23 -2.25
C THR A 51 16.46 -14.33 -2.95
N GLY A 52 16.85 -13.77 -4.08
CA GLY A 52 16.02 -12.87 -4.87
C GLY A 52 16.09 -11.41 -4.43
N ARG A 53 15.22 -10.58 -5.00
CA ARG A 53 15.10 -9.16 -4.62
C ARG A 53 14.49 -9.02 -3.23
N GLU A 54 14.71 -7.85 -2.66
CA GLU A 54 14.15 -7.38 -1.40
C GLU A 54 12.62 -7.31 -1.43
N HIS A 55 12.05 -7.30 -0.24
CA HIS A 55 10.62 -7.11 -0.01
C HIS A 55 10.36 -5.71 0.53
N GLU A 56 9.32 -5.07 0.01
CA GLU A 56 8.91 -3.71 0.36
C GLU A 56 7.38 -3.57 0.35
N GLY A 57 6.92 -2.42 0.80
CA GLY A 57 5.51 -2.09 0.89
C GLY A 57 4.88 -2.72 2.12
N LEU A 58 4.05 -1.94 2.80
CA LEU A 58 3.22 -2.41 3.89
C LEU A 58 1.83 -1.79 3.77
N ALA A 59 0.82 -2.65 3.86
CA ALA A 59 -0.57 -2.31 4.05
C ALA A 59 -1.18 -3.28 5.07
N LYS A 60 -2.40 -2.99 5.50
CA LYS A 60 -3.15 -3.84 6.42
C LYS A 60 -4.63 -3.83 6.08
N ALA A 61 -5.26 -4.98 6.24
CA ALA A 61 -6.70 -5.18 6.13
C ALA A 61 -7.05 -6.51 6.80
N ASP A 62 -8.31 -6.72 7.15
CA ASP A 62 -8.83 -8.04 7.54
C ASP A 62 -9.04 -8.87 6.25
N ILE A 63 -8.00 -9.58 5.82
CA ILE A 63 -7.92 -10.21 4.49
C ILE A 63 -8.79 -11.47 4.41
N ASP A 64 -9.02 -12.14 5.54
CA ASP A 64 -9.82 -13.35 5.60
C ASP A 64 -11.19 -13.20 6.29
N GLY A 65 -11.48 -12.01 6.83
CA GLY A 65 -12.77 -11.68 7.42
C GLY A 65 -12.94 -12.22 8.85
N ASP A 66 -11.85 -12.55 9.55
CA ASP A 66 -11.89 -13.06 10.91
C ASP A 66 -11.97 -11.96 11.99
N GLY A 67 -11.90 -10.69 11.57
CA GLY A 67 -12.00 -9.51 12.42
C GLY A 67 -10.67 -8.98 12.94
N ASN A 68 -9.54 -9.63 12.62
CA ASN A 68 -8.21 -9.16 12.97
C ASN A 68 -7.55 -8.47 11.77
N LEU A 69 -6.59 -7.58 12.04
CA LEU A 69 -5.82 -6.95 10.96
C LEU A 69 -4.70 -7.88 10.52
N ASP A 70 -4.62 -8.14 9.23
CA ASP A 70 -3.50 -8.85 8.61
C ASP A 70 -2.46 -7.90 8.04
N ILE A 71 -1.25 -8.42 7.84
CA ILE A 71 -0.14 -7.68 7.22
C ILE A 71 -0.09 -8.01 5.74
N ILE A 72 0.05 -7.00 4.90
CA ILE A 72 0.18 -7.13 3.44
C ILE A 72 1.46 -6.43 3.02
N GLY A 73 2.26 -7.07 2.19
CA GLY A 73 3.53 -6.49 1.76
C GLY A 73 4.36 -7.46 0.95
N GLY A 74 5.20 -6.91 0.09
CA GLY A 74 6.09 -7.68 -0.77
C GLY A 74 5.39 -8.79 -1.56
N GLY A 75 4.25 -8.49 -2.17
CA GLY A 75 3.51 -9.43 -3.01
C GLY A 75 2.85 -10.58 -2.24
N ARG A 76 2.67 -10.43 -0.93
CA ARG A 76 2.19 -11.43 0.01
C ARG A 76 1.23 -10.82 1.01
N TRP A 77 0.53 -11.68 1.74
CA TRP A 77 -0.10 -11.33 3.00
C TRP A 77 0.29 -12.33 4.10
N PHE A 78 0.14 -11.92 5.34
CA PHE A 78 0.58 -12.66 6.52
C PHE A 78 -0.54 -12.68 7.56
N LYS A 79 -1.11 -13.87 7.78
CA LYS A 79 -2.13 -14.15 8.79
C LYS A 79 -1.49 -14.41 10.14
N HIS A 80 -1.99 -13.80 11.21
CA HIS A 80 -1.65 -14.23 12.56
C HIS A 80 -2.38 -15.55 12.91
N GLU A 81 -1.64 -16.60 13.27
CA GLU A 81 -2.26 -17.87 13.66
C GLU A 81 -2.36 -18.03 15.17
N SER A 82 -1.30 -17.63 15.90
CA SER A 82 -1.23 -17.68 17.36
C SER A 82 0.12 -17.18 17.83
N GLN A 83 0.16 -16.51 18.99
CA GLN A 83 1.41 -16.09 19.65
C GLN A 83 2.36 -15.40 18.66
N THR A 84 3.51 -15.99 18.37
CA THR A 84 4.53 -15.45 17.47
C THR A 84 4.47 -16.05 16.05
N LYS A 85 3.40 -16.78 15.70
CA LYS A 85 3.31 -17.59 14.50
C LYS A 85 2.43 -16.90 13.46
N PHE A 86 3.02 -16.62 12.31
CA PHE A 86 2.35 -16.04 11.16
C PHE A 86 2.41 -16.99 9.96
N ARG A 87 1.32 -17.08 9.20
CA ARG A 87 1.27 -17.81 7.93
C ARG A 87 1.42 -16.82 6.79
N CYS A 88 2.46 -17.01 5.97
CA CYS A 88 2.65 -16.27 4.73
C CYS A 88 1.91 -16.95 3.58
N THR A 89 1.13 -16.20 2.82
CA THR A 89 0.57 -16.62 1.52
C THR A 89 1.03 -15.66 0.43
N VAL A 90 1.41 -16.21 -0.72
CA VAL A 90 1.87 -15.43 -1.88
C VAL A 90 0.66 -14.99 -2.69
N ILE A 91 0.54 -13.69 -2.94
CA ILE A 91 -0.46 -13.12 -3.84
C ILE A 91 0.13 -13.03 -5.25
N ASP A 92 1.30 -12.39 -5.38
CA ASP A 92 2.05 -12.31 -6.63
C ASP A 92 3.55 -12.12 -6.33
N ASP A 93 4.33 -13.18 -6.51
CA ASP A 93 5.76 -13.17 -6.18
C ASP A 93 6.58 -12.20 -7.05
N ALA A 94 6.06 -11.79 -8.22
CA ALA A 94 6.68 -10.77 -9.05
C ALA A 94 6.55 -9.36 -8.45
N GLN A 95 5.57 -9.16 -7.56
CA GLN A 95 5.31 -7.90 -6.84
C GLN A 95 6.03 -7.82 -5.48
N ARG A 96 7.19 -8.47 -5.32
CA ARG A 96 7.90 -8.44 -4.03
C ARG A 96 8.50 -7.08 -3.66
N PHE A 97 8.88 -6.27 -4.63
CA PHE A 97 9.56 -4.98 -4.43
C PHE A 97 8.61 -3.85 -4.83
N THR A 98 7.67 -3.54 -3.95
CA THR A 98 6.40 -2.90 -4.31
C THR A 98 5.95 -1.90 -3.26
N ARG A 99 5.00 -1.04 -3.63
CA ARG A 99 4.07 -0.41 -2.70
C ARG A 99 2.83 -1.26 -2.56
N SER A 100 2.20 -1.21 -1.39
CA SER A 100 1.05 -2.04 -1.07
C SER A 100 -0.08 -1.16 -0.54
N ALA A 101 -1.30 -1.44 -0.98
CA ALA A 101 -2.53 -0.87 -0.45
C ALA A 101 -3.61 -1.95 -0.47
N ALA A 102 -4.69 -1.78 0.29
CA ALA A 102 -5.79 -2.74 0.35
C ALA A 102 -7.09 -2.05 0.75
N GLY A 103 -8.22 -2.57 0.28
CA GLY A 103 -9.55 -2.04 0.57
C GLY A 103 -10.65 -2.74 -0.21
N GLN A 104 -11.90 -2.33 0.03
CA GLN A 104 -13.08 -2.86 -0.67
C GLN A 104 -13.23 -2.17 -2.04
N LEU A 105 -12.41 -2.57 -3.00
CA LEU A 105 -12.52 -2.13 -4.39
C LEU A 105 -13.73 -2.78 -5.08
N LYS A 106 -14.13 -3.95 -4.57
CA LYS A 106 -15.34 -4.65 -4.93
C LYS A 106 -16.13 -4.99 -3.67
N GLU A 107 -17.24 -4.29 -3.49
CA GLU A 107 -17.97 -4.29 -2.22
C GLU A 107 -18.59 -5.66 -1.87
N GLY A 108 -18.57 -5.98 -0.58
CA GLY A 108 -19.31 -7.10 0.02
C GLY A 108 -18.56 -8.44 0.05
N GLY A 109 -17.29 -8.45 -0.35
CA GLY A 109 -16.40 -9.61 -0.30
C GLY A 109 -15.23 -9.44 0.66
N LEU A 110 -14.21 -10.28 0.49
CA LEU A 110 -12.90 -10.07 1.11
C LEU A 110 -12.23 -8.83 0.50
N PRO A 111 -11.41 -8.08 1.24
CA PRO A 111 -10.72 -6.91 0.69
C PRO A 111 -9.79 -7.29 -0.48
N GLU A 112 -9.72 -6.39 -1.46
CA GLU A 112 -8.75 -6.46 -2.54
C GLU A 112 -7.41 -5.88 -2.13
N VAL A 113 -6.35 -6.33 -2.80
CA VAL A 113 -4.98 -5.85 -2.59
C VAL A 113 -4.48 -5.17 -3.86
N VAL A 114 -3.72 -4.08 -3.73
CA VAL A 114 -3.12 -3.34 -4.84
C VAL A 114 -1.60 -3.31 -4.68
N PHE A 115 -0.88 -3.61 -5.75
CA PHE A 115 0.57 -3.56 -5.81
C PHE A 115 1.07 -2.75 -7.00
N VAL A 116 2.17 -2.02 -6.79
CA VAL A 116 2.95 -1.36 -7.85
C VAL A 116 4.43 -1.31 -7.49
N VAL A 117 5.29 -1.62 -8.46
CA VAL A 117 6.75 -1.61 -8.25
C VAL A 117 7.24 -0.20 -7.92
N GLY A 118 7.75 -0.01 -6.69
CA GLY A 118 8.18 1.28 -6.14
C GLY A 118 9.52 1.77 -6.70
N ASP A 119 10.50 0.88 -6.80
CA ASP A 119 11.87 1.20 -7.23
C ASP A 119 12.27 0.40 -8.47
N GLY A 120 11.50 0.58 -9.54
CA GLY A 120 11.73 -0.11 -10.79
C GLY A 120 10.64 0.09 -11.81
N ARG A 121 10.42 -0.91 -12.65
CA ARG A 121 9.38 -0.90 -13.68
C ARG A 121 8.55 -2.16 -13.53
N GLY A 122 7.23 -2.01 -13.47
CA GLY A 122 6.32 -3.14 -13.36
C GLY A 122 4.85 -2.74 -13.46
N ARG A 123 3.98 -3.74 -13.44
CA ARG A 123 2.54 -3.53 -13.55
C ARG A 123 1.97 -2.97 -12.25
N LEU A 124 1.08 -2.00 -12.38
CA LEU A 124 0.14 -1.60 -11.33
C LEU A 124 -1.07 -2.52 -11.43
N LYS A 125 -1.29 -3.33 -10.39
CA LYS A 125 -2.29 -4.41 -10.37
C LYS A 125 -3.12 -4.36 -9.10
N TRP A 126 -4.41 -4.67 -9.22
CA TRP A 126 -5.24 -5.05 -8.08
C TRP A 126 -5.56 -6.55 -8.14
N TYR A 127 -5.86 -7.15 -6.99
CA TYR A 127 -6.05 -8.59 -6.85
C TYR A 127 -7.33 -8.86 -6.05
N GLU A 128 -8.23 -9.66 -6.61
CA GLU A 128 -9.39 -10.21 -5.89
C GLU A 128 -9.14 -11.66 -5.49
N CYS A 129 -9.59 -12.06 -4.31
CA CYS A 129 -9.60 -13.45 -3.88
C CYS A 129 -10.88 -14.16 -4.34
N LYS A 130 -10.75 -15.23 -5.14
CA LYS A 130 -11.87 -16.08 -5.61
C LYS A 130 -11.83 -17.47 -4.97
N GLY A 131 -11.65 -17.53 -3.66
CA GLY A 131 -11.55 -18.78 -2.93
C GLY A 131 -11.13 -18.54 -1.49
N SER A 132 -10.29 -19.43 -0.96
CA SER A 132 -9.65 -19.20 0.34
C SER A 132 -8.47 -18.25 0.15
N PRO A 133 -8.37 -17.14 0.90
CA PRO A 133 -7.24 -16.22 0.79
C PRO A 133 -5.90 -16.86 1.17
N GLU A 134 -5.90 -17.95 1.93
CA GLU A 134 -4.69 -18.69 2.30
C GLU A 134 -4.11 -19.55 1.18
N GLU A 135 -4.84 -19.74 0.07
CA GLU A 135 -4.41 -20.47 -1.11
C GLU A 135 -3.98 -19.49 -2.21
N SER A 136 -2.70 -19.54 -2.61
CA SER A 136 -2.14 -18.60 -3.58
C SER A 136 -2.90 -18.56 -4.91
N ASP A 137 -3.40 -19.70 -5.38
CA ASP A 137 -4.14 -19.82 -6.64
C ASP A 137 -5.52 -19.14 -6.60
N SER A 138 -6.02 -18.75 -5.42
CA SER A 138 -7.28 -17.99 -5.28
C SER A 138 -7.12 -16.52 -5.68
N TRP A 139 -5.90 -15.99 -5.71
CA TRP A 139 -5.64 -14.57 -5.97
C TRP A 139 -5.57 -14.27 -7.46
N ILE A 140 -6.54 -13.52 -7.97
CA ILE A 140 -6.67 -13.18 -9.38
C ILE A 140 -6.26 -11.72 -9.58
N GLY A 141 -5.12 -11.51 -10.25
CA GLY A 141 -4.61 -10.18 -10.55
C GLY A 141 -5.19 -9.57 -11.81
N HIS A 142 -5.46 -8.28 -11.77
CA HIS A 142 -5.98 -7.45 -12.84
C HIS A 142 -5.07 -6.25 -13.06
N ASP A 143 -4.63 -6.04 -14.29
CA ASP A 143 -3.83 -4.86 -14.63
C ASP A 143 -4.75 -3.62 -14.69
N LEU A 144 -4.40 -2.56 -13.95
CA LEU A 144 -5.08 -1.26 -14.06
C LEU A 144 -4.67 -0.52 -15.35
N LEU A 145 -3.49 -0.85 -15.86
CA LEU A 145 -2.90 -0.24 -17.04
C LEU A 145 -2.38 -1.30 -18.02
N GLY A 146 -2.55 -1.04 -19.31
CA GLY A 146 -2.01 -1.87 -20.38
C GLY A 146 -0.47 -1.84 -20.50
N TYR A 147 0.22 -1.08 -19.66
CA TYR A 147 1.68 -0.88 -19.67
C TYR A 147 2.25 -0.85 -18.25
N ASP A 148 3.58 -0.88 -18.14
CA ASP A 148 4.27 -0.81 -16.85
C ASP A 148 4.35 0.64 -16.35
N VAL A 149 4.17 0.80 -15.04
CA VAL A 149 4.48 2.01 -14.29
C VAL A 149 5.98 2.04 -13.98
N VAL A 150 6.59 3.23 -13.97
CA VAL A 150 8.01 3.40 -13.67
C VAL A 150 8.15 4.13 -12.32
N HIS A 151 8.56 3.37 -11.31
CA HIS A 151 8.73 3.79 -9.93
C HIS A 151 7.44 4.37 -9.33
N GLY A 152 6.39 3.55 -9.27
CA GLY A 152 5.11 3.91 -8.65
C GLY A 152 5.24 3.97 -7.14
N HIS A 153 5.85 5.03 -6.63
CA HIS A 153 6.35 5.11 -5.26
C HIS A 153 5.39 5.83 -4.30
N SER A 154 4.15 6.07 -4.71
CA SER A 154 3.06 6.50 -3.83
C SER A 154 1.81 5.74 -4.26
N LEU A 155 1.16 5.06 -3.32
CA LEU A 155 -0.01 4.22 -3.59
C LEU A 155 -0.94 4.32 -2.39
N ASP A 156 -2.24 4.46 -2.64
CA ASP A 156 -3.27 4.39 -1.60
C ASP A 156 -4.59 3.83 -2.16
N VAL A 157 -5.44 3.32 -1.27
CA VAL A 157 -6.82 2.92 -1.56
C VAL A 157 -7.73 3.71 -0.63
N VAL A 158 -8.49 4.65 -1.19
CA VAL A 158 -9.30 5.61 -0.43
C VAL A 158 -10.41 6.16 -1.32
N ASP A 159 -11.57 6.48 -0.75
CA ASP A 159 -12.65 7.21 -1.43
C ASP A 159 -12.26 8.69 -1.54
N ILE A 160 -11.62 9.07 -2.66
CA ILE A 160 -11.06 10.42 -2.83
C ILE A 160 -12.10 11.44 -3.30
N ASN A 161 -13.20 10.96 -3.88
CA ASN A 161 -14.27 11.79 -4.43
C ASN A 161 -15.53 11.84 -3.54
N GLY A 162 -15.56 11.08 -2.44
CA GLY A 162 -16.63 11.04 -1.46
C GLY A 162 -17.90 10.33 -1.94
N ASP A 163 -17.83 9.47 -2.95
CA ASP A 163 -19.00 8.78 -3.52
C ASP A 163 -19.37 7.47 -2.79
N GLY A 164 -18.58 7.11 -1.78
CA GLY A 164 -18.73 5.92 -0.95
C GLY A 164 -17.99 4.69 -1.48
N LYS A 165 -17.27 4.81 -2.61
CA LYS A 165 -16.54 3.69 -3.24
C LYS A 165 -15.05 3.94 -3.15
N MET A 166 -14.29 2.86 -2.97
CA MET A 166 -12.85 2.98 -2.85
C MET A 166 -12.20 3.24 -4.22
N ASP A 167 -11.37 4.28 -4.28
CA ASP A 167 -10.54 4.63 -5.43
C ASP A 167 -9.11 4.16 -5.22
N ILE A 168 -8.29 4.22 -6.28
CA ILE A 168 -6.85 3.94 -6.20
C ILE A 168 -6.07 5.19 -6.58
N PHE A 169 -5.22 5.65 -5.67
CA PHE A 169 -4.25 6.72 -5.89
C PHE A 169 -2.89 6.11 -6.26
N CYS A 170 -2.23 6.62 -7.31
CA CYS A 170 -0.88 6.17 -7.68
C CYS A 170 -0.02 7.32 -8.23
N GLY A 171 1.19 7.47 -7.70
CA GLY A 171 2.16 8.49 -8.10
C GLY A 171 3.51 7.90 -8.51
N GLU A 172 4.00 8.32 -9.68
CA GLU A 172 5.31 7.92 -10.22
C GLU A 172 6.42 8.89 -9.77
N MET A 173 7.61 8.37 -9.49
CA MET A 173 8.79 9.21 -9.25
C MET A 173 9.24 9.90 -10.54
N HIS A 174 9.76 11.12 -10.40
CA HIS A 174 10.45 11.79 -11.51
C HIS A 174 11.87 11.23 -11.70
N THR A 175 12.70 11.23 -10.65
CA THR A 175 14.07 10.74 -10.69
C THR A 175 14.33 9.82 -9.50
N PRO A 176 14.84 8.60 -9.70
CA PRO A 176 15.25 7.93 -10.94
C PRO A 176 14.10 7.39 -11.85
N GLY A 177 12.84 7.79 -11.62
CA GLY A 177 11.68 7.27 -12.36
C GLY A 177 11.48 7.79 -13.79
N ALA A 178 10.24 8.09 -14.16
CA ALA A 178 9.84 8.38 -15.54
C ALA A 178 10.25 9.78 -16.06
N GLY A 179 10.99 10.56 -15.27
CA GLY A 179 11.40 11.92 -15.62
C GLY A 179 10.20 12.83 -15.88
N ALA A 180 10.28 13.62 -16.94
CA ALA A 180 9.20 14.53 -17.33
C ALA A 180 7.88 13.83 -17.71
N GLU A 181 7.89 12.51 -17.89
CA GLU A 181 6.70 11.71 -18.21
C GLU A 181 6.08 11.03 -16.97
N CYS A 182 6.63 11.25 -15.76
CA CYS A 182 6.03 10.74 -14.53
C CYS A 182 4.64 11.32 -14.33
N LYS A 183 3.74 10.53 -13.74
CA LYS A 183 2.34 10.91 -13.59
C LYS A 183 1.86 10.66 -12.18
N LEU A 184 0.95 11.54 -11.78
CA LEU A 184 0.06 11.36 -10.65
C LEU A 184 -1.32 10.99 -11.18
N ARG A 185 -1.90 9.91 -10.65
CA ARG A 185 -3.15 9.34 -11.16
C ARG A 185 -4.09 8.98 -10.02
N VAL A 186 -5.37 9.07 -10.34
CA VAL A 186 -6.46 8.53 -9.56
C VAL A 186 -7.26 7.60 -10.47
N PHE A 187 -7.63 6.43 -9.97
CA PHE A 187 -8.52 5.48 -10.61
C PHE A 187 -9.81 5.44 -9.79
N TYR A 188 -10.85 6.11 -10.27
CA TYR A 188 -12.13 6.17 -9.57
C TYR A 188 -12.87 4.84 -9.67
N GLY A 189 -13.17 4.22 -8.53
CA GLY A 189 -13.80 2.92 -8.43
C GLY A 189 -15.31 2.98 -8.64
N ASP A 190 -15.87 1.96 -9.27
CA ASP A 190 -17.33 1.82 -9.39
C ASP A 190 -17.97 0.96 -8.28
N GLY A 191 -17.15 0.43 -7.36
CA GLY A 191 -17.53 -0.49 -6.28
C GLY A 191 -17.71 -1.95 -6.73
N GLY A 192 -17.57 -2.22 -8.03
CA GLY A 192 -17.67 -3.54 -8.65
C GLY A 192 -16.34 -4.07 -9.21
N GLY A 193 -15.22 -3.39 -8.92
CA GLY A 193 -13.90 -3.65 -9.50
C GLY A 193 -13.65 -3.01 -10.87
N GLY A 194 -14.54 -2.13 -11.32
CA GLY A 194 -14.32 -1.26 -12.49
C GLY A 194 -13.73 0.08 -12.09
N PHE A 195 -12.90 0.66 -12.96
CA PHE A 195 -12.17 1.90 -12.67
C PHE A 195 -12.18 2.88 -13.84
N SER A 196 -12.30 4.18 -13.54
CA SER A 196 -12.09 5.28 -14.48
C SER A 196 -10.82 6.06 -14.14
N GLU A 197 -9.88 6.13 -15.07
CA GLU A 197 -8.60 6.81 -14.85
C GLU A 197 -8.69 8.32 -15.08
N GLN A 198 -8.13 9.09 -14.13
CA GLN A 198 -7.77 10.49 -14.31
C GLN A 198 -6.28 10.70 -14.03
N VAL A 199 -5.60 11.42 -14.94
CA VAL A 199 -4.24 11.92 -14.72
C VAL A 199 -4.35 13.30 -14.07
N ILE A 200 -3.89 13.41 -12.83
CA ILE A 200 -3.91 14.66 -12.06
C ILE A 200 -2.79 15.59 -12.49
N SER A 201 -1.59 15.05 -12.69
CA SER A 201 -0.42 15.82 -13.12
C SER A 201 0.58 14.99 -13.93
N VAL A 202 1.42 15.69 -14.70
CA VAL A 202 2.51 15.11 -15.50
C VAL A 202 3.79 15.89 -15.22
N GLY A 203 4.91 15.19 -15.07
CA GLY A 203 6.24 15.76 -14.86
C GLY A 203 6.54 16.19 -13.42
N ILE A 204 5.59 15.99 -12.51
CA ILE A 204 5.76 16.27 -11.07
C ILE A 204 5.91 14.93 -10.35
N GLY A 205 7.12 14.68 -9.85
CA GLY A 205 7.49 13.39 -9.28
C GLY A 205 6.95 13.19 -7.88
N ASN A 206 6.42 12.00 -7.62
CA ASN A 206 5.83 11.58 -6.35
C ASN A 206 6.71 10.54 -5.65
N HIS A 207 6.86 10.65 -4.33
CA HIS A 207 7.54 9.66 -3.50
C HIS A 207 7.07 9.81 -2.07
N GLU A 208 6.33 8.84 -1.54
CA GLU A 208 5.67 8.97 -0.23
C GLU A 208 4.63 10.09 -0.16
N SER A 209 3.93 10.35 -1.26
CA SER A 209 2.78 11.25 -1.26
C SER A 209 1.64 10.68 -0.41
N ARG A 210 0.74 11.54 0.07
CA ARG A 210 -0.38 11.17 0.95
C ARG A 210 -1.67 11.85 0.50
N VAL A 211 -2.78 11.17 0.73
CA VAL A 211 -4.13 11.69 0.50
C VAL A 211 -4.75 12.00 1.87
N ALA A 212 -5.25 13.22 2.05
CA ALA A 212 -5.89 13.68 3.28
C ALA A 212 -6.65 14.98 3.03
N ASP A 213 -7.66 15.29 3.85
CA ASP A 213 -8.23 16.64 3.92
C ASP A 213 -7.20 17.58 4.57
N LEU A 214 -6.65 18.52 3.79
CA LEU A 214 -5.57 19.42 4.23
C LEU A 214 -6.07 20.82 4.58
N ASP A 215 -7.24 21.23 4.09
CA ASP A 215 -7.79 22.57 4.30
C ASP A 215 -9.09 22.63 5.12
N GLY A 216 -9.65 21.47 5.47
CA GLY A 216 -10.79 21.29 6.36
C GLY A 216 -12.15 21.39 5.65
N ASP A 217 -12.20 21.27 4.33
CA ASP A 217 -13.45 21.32 3.56
C ASP A 217 -14.16 19.97 3.38
N SER A 218 -13.57 18.89 3.92
CA SER A 218 -14.02 17.49 3.84
C SER A 218 -13.86 16.80 2.49
N ASP A 219 -13.28 17.47 1.49
CA ASP A 219 -12.80 16.82 0.28
C ASP A 219 -11.34 16.39 0.50
N LEU A 220 -10.97 15.20 -0.02
CA LEU A 220 -9.60 14.71 0.14
C LEU A 220 -8.66 15.37 -0.87
N ASP A 221 -7.57 15.95 -0.36
CA ASP A 221 -6.49 16.56 -1.12
C ASP A 221 -5.31 15.60 -1.30
N ILE A 222 -4.35 15.99 -2.16
CA ILE A 222 -3.09 15.26 -2.32
C ILE A 222 -1.91 16.13 -1.88
N LEU A 223 -1.19 15.63 -0.88
CA LEU A 223 0.12 16.13 -0.47
C LEU A 223 1.21 15.35 -1.23
N ASP A 224 1.91 16.03 -2.13
CA ASP A 224 2.98 15.47 -2.94
C ASP A 224 4.37 15.89 -2.42
N LYS A 225 5.27 14.91 -2.34
CA LYS A 225 6.69 15.13 -2.08
C LYS A 225 7.54 14.43 -3.14
N PRO A 226 8.36 15.15 -3.94
CA PRO A 226 9.34 14.52 -4.82
C PRO A 226 10.52 13.89 -4.07
N TYR A 227 11.18 12.89 -4.68
CA TYR A 227 12.37 12.27 -4.07
C TYR A 227 13.61 13.15 -4.15
N THR A 228 14.07 13.45 -5.37
CA THR A 228 15.28 14.25 -5.61
C THR A 228 15.08 15.37 -6.64
N ALA A 229 14.15 15.20 -7.58
CA ALA A 229 13.89 16.18 -8.63
C ALA A 229 13.34 17.49 -8.05
N ASP A 230 13.97 18.62 -8.41
CA ASP A 230 13.56 19.97 -8.02
C ASP A 230 13.29 20.16 -6.51
N THR A 231 14.04 19.43 -5.68
CA THR A 231 13.95 19.50 -4.22
C THR A 231 14.83 20.61 -3.64
N PRO A 232 14.50 21.17 -2.46
CA PRO A 232 13.37 20.82 -1.59
C PRO A 232 12.07 21.52 -2.00
N ARG A 233 10.97 20.76 -2.10
CA ARG A 233 9.61 21.28 -2.21
C ARG A 233 8.58 20.25 -1.74
N VAL A 234 7.37 20.72 -1.48
CA VAL A 234 6.15 19.94 -1.28
C VAL A 234 5.09 20.63 -2.13
N ASP A 235 4.34 19.85 -2.89
CA ASP A 235 3.26 20.32 -3.74
C ASP A 235 1.92 19.88 -3.13
N VAL A 236 0.87 20.69 -3.28
CA VAL A 236 -0.48 20.36 -2.79
C VAL A 236 -1.46 20.49 -3.94
N TRP A 237 -2.25 19.45 -4.14
CA TRP A 237 -3.39 19.47 -5.07
C TRP A 237 -4.66 19.55 -4.24
N LEU A 238 -5.28 20.73 -4.24
CA LEU A 238 -6.55 20.95 -3.55
C LEU A 238 -7.70 20.41 -4.39
N ASN A 239 -8.52 19.55 -3.80
CA ASN A 239 -9.73 19.04 -4.41
C ASN A 239 -10.90 19.96 -4.09
N THR A 240 -11.36 20.74 -5.07
CA THR A 240 -12.43 21.73 -4.84
C THR A 240 -13.85 21.13 -4.90
N GLY A 241 -13.97 19.83 -4.69
CA GLY A 241 -15.21 19.06 -4.78
C GLY A 241 -15.87 19.02 -6.15
N LEU A 242 -17.00 18.32 -6.21
CA LEU A 242 -17.91 18.39 -7.35
C LEU A 242 -18.60 19.76 -7.32
N VAL A 243 -18.17 20.68 -8.19
CA VAL A 243 -18.95 21.89 -8.46
C VAL A 243 -20.30 21.46 -9.03
N SER A 244 -21.34 21.48 -8.19
CA SER A 244 -22.71 21.32 -8.67
C SER A 244 -22.98 22.42 -9.70
N LYS A 245 -23.06 22.04 -10.98
CA LYS A 245 -23.48 22.94 -12.06
C LYS A 245 -24.97 23.24 -11.98
#